data_AF-A0A031G5W0-F1
#
_entry.id   AF-A0A031G5W0-F1
#
_cell.length_a   1.000
_cell.length_b   1.000
_cell.length_c   1.000
_cell.angle_alpha   90.00
_cell.angle_beta   90.00
_cell.angle_gamma   90.00
#
_symmetry.space_group_name_H-M   'P 1'
#
loop_
_entity.id
_entity.type
_entity.pdbx_description
1 polymer ?
#
loop_
_entity_poly.entity_id
_entity_poly.type
_entity_poly.pdbx_seq_one_letter_code
_entity_poly.pdbx_strand_id
1 'polypeptide(L)' 'MVKTNASKYWHFRYTYQGRAARMSLGVYPHISLQEARERAAECRNLLKQGTNPGAKRRDDKLR' A
#
# COMPACT_ATOMS: atom_id res chain seq x y z
N MET A 1 -14.90 16.01 -4.83
CA MET A 1 -14.43 16.91 -3.75
C MET A 1 -12.92 16.72 -3.57
N VAL A 2 -12.10 17.55 -4.23
CA VAL A 2 -10.65 17.56 -4.05
C VAL A 2 -10.38 18.40 -2.81
N LYS A 3 -9.97 17.78 -1.70
CA LYS A 3 -9.47 18.54 -0.54
C LYS A 3 -8.19 19.25 -0.98
N THR A 4 -8.12 20.55 -0.76
CA THR A 4 -7.03 21.49 -1.07
C THR A 4 -5.69 21.17 -0.40
N ASN A 5 -5.60 20.10 0.40
CA ASN A 5 -4.33 19.53 0.83
C ASN A 5 -3.81 18.60 -0.26
N ALA A 6 -2.83 19.07 -1.03
CA ALA A 6 -2.12 18.37 -2.10
C ALA A 6 -1.30 17.13 -1.62
N SER A 7 -1.79 16.41 -0.62
CA SER A 7 -1.20 15.17 -0.13
C SER A 7 -1.47 14.08 -1.17
N LYS A 8 -0.44 13.69 -1.91
CA LYS A 8 -0.49 12.60 -2.89
C LYS A 8 -0.37 11.27 -2.15
N TYR A 9 -1.35 10.38 -2.30
CA TYR A 9 -1.33 9.07 -1.66
C TYR A 9 -1.02 7.98 -2.69
N TRP A 10 -0.12 7.08 -2.33
CA TRP A 10 0.09 5.85 -3.05
C TRP A 10 -1.00 4.86 -2.66
N HIS A 11 -1.81 4.42 -3.60
CA HIS A 11 -2.83 3.39 -3.37
C HIS A 11 -2.47 2.11 -4.11
N PHE A 12 -2.59 0.98 -3.42
CA PHE A 12 -2.45 -0.35 -3.99
C PHE A 12 -3.81 -1.05 -3.97
N ARG A 13 -4.30 -1.40 -5.15
CA ARG A 13 -5.55 -2.16 -5.34
C ARG A 13 -5.17 -3.61 -5.63
N TYR A 14 -5.83 -4.54 -4.97
CA TYR A 14 -5.59 -5.96 -5.14
C TYR A 14 -6.87 -6.76 -4.93
N THR A 15 -6.87 -7.99 -5.43
CA THR A 15 -7.94 -8.96 -5.22
C THR A 15 -7.37 -10.11 -4.41
N TYR A 16 -8.02 -10.43 -3.31
CA TYR A 16 -7.64 -11.55 -2.44
C TYR A 16 -8.88 -12.38 -2.15
N GLN A 17 -8.83 -13.70 -2.44
CA GLN A 17 -9.95 -14.62 -2.27
C GLN A 17 -11.27 -14.11 -2.88
N GLY A 18 -11.21 -13.54 -4.09
CA GLY A 18 -12.39 -13.00 -4.79
C GLY A 18 -12.91 -11.66 -4.24
N ARG A 19 -12.27 -11.07 -3.21
CA ARG A 19 -12.62 -9.76 -2.68
C ARG A 19 -11.64 -8.70 -3.15
N ALA A 20 -12.17 -7.67 -3.80
CA ALA A 20 -11.40 -6.47 -4.15
C ALA A 20 -11.14 -5.64 -2.89
N ALA A 21 -9.87 -5.37 -2.62
CA ALA A 21 -9.41 -4.56 -1.51
C ALA A 21 -8.50 -3.44 -2.00
N ARG A 22 -8.49 -2.33 -1.25
CA ARG A 22 -7.60 -1.19 -1.49
C ARG A 22 -6.86 -0.87 -0.21
N MET A 23 -5.58 -0.60 -0.32
CA MET A 23 -4.73 -0.18 0.79
C MET A 23 -3.88 1.04 0.41
N SER A 24 -3.61 1.91 1.37
CA SER A 24 -2.75 3.08 1.19
C SER A 24 -1.30 2.70 1.49
N LEU A 25 -0.42 2.75 0.48
CA LEU A 25 1.02 2.49 0.58
C LEU A 25 1.74 3.56 1.40
N GLY A 26 1.22 4.79 1.36
CA GLY A 26 1.60 5.94 2.17
C GLY A 26 1.43 7.24 1.40
N VAL A 27 2.07 8.30 1.88
CA VAL A 27 1.88 9.67 1.36
C VAL A 27 3.20 10.18 0.77
N TYR A 28 3.15 10.76 -0.41
CA TYR A 28 4.26 11.52 -1.00
C TYR A 28 4.35 12.91 -0.33
N PRO A 29 5.55 13.47 -0.11
CA PRO A 29 6.87 12.97 -0.51
C PRO A 29 7.52 11.99 0.47
N HIS A 30 6.85 11.69 1.58
CA HIS A 30 7.41 10.85 2.64
C HIS A 30 7.76 9.44 2.16
N ILE A 31 7.01 8.91 1.19
CA ILE A 31 7.34 7.67 0.48
C ILE A 31 7.71 7.99 -0.97
N SER A 32 8.93 7.58 -1.35
CA SER A 32 9.42 7.70 -2.71
C SER A 32 8.70 6.73 -3.67
N LEU A 33 8.74 7.00 -4.98
CA LEU A 33 8.17 6.10 -5.99
C LEU A 33 8.82 4.71 -5.93
N GLN A 34 10.13 4.65 -5.65
CA GLN A 34 10.87 3.39 -5.55
C GLN A 34 10.34 2.55 -4.39
N GLU A 35 10.25 3.15 -3.20
CA GLU A 35 9.78 2.47 -2.00
C GLU A 35 8.31 2.04 -2.12
N ALA A 36 7.47 2.84 -2.78
CA ALA A 36 6.11 2.45 -3.11
C ALA A 36 6.05 1.22 -4.05
N ARG A 37 6.99 1.10 -5.00
CA ARG A 37 7.10 -0.06 -5.91
C ARG A 37 7.60 -1.32 -5.21
N GLU A 38 8.58 -1.20 -4.33
CA GLU A 38 9.10 -2.29 -3.51
C GLU A 38 8.00 -2.85 -2.61
N ARG A 39 7.33 -1.98 -1.86
CA ARG A 39 6.17 -2.34 -1.03
C ARG A 39 5.06 -3.01 -1.85
N ALA A 40 4.80 -2.54 -3.07
CA ALA A 40 3.82 -3.17 -3.95
C ALA A 40 4.27 -4.58 -4.42
N ALA A 41 5.56 -4.79 -4.67
CA ALA A 41 6.12 -6.09 -5.02
C ALA A 41 6.00 -7.10 -3.88
N GLU A 42 6.33 -6.69 -2.65
CA GLU A 42 6.13 -7.51 -1.46
C GLU A 42 4.66 -7.87 -1.26
N CYS A 43 3.75 -6.90 -1.43
CA CYS A 43 2.32 -7.14 -1.33
C CYS A 43 1.86 -8.19 -2.36
N ARG A 44 2.38 -8.14 -3.60
CA ARG A 44 2.09 -9.16 -4.62
C ARG A 44 2.61 -10.54 -4.22
N ASN A 45 3.78 -10.63 -3.60
CA ASN A 45 4.33 -11.90 -3.12
C ASN A 45 3.49 -12.48 -1.97
N LEU A 46 3.05 -11.65 -1.03
CA LEU A 46 2.15 -12.07 0.05
C LEU A 46 0.80 -12.56 -0.49
N LEU A 47 0.25 -11.90 -1.52
CA LEU A 47 -0.97 -12.36 -2.18
C LEU A 47 -0.81 -13.72 -2.84
N LYS A 48 0.34 -13.99 -3.47
CA LYS A 48 0.67 -15.31 -4.01
C LYS A 48 0.76 -16.37 -2.92
N GLN A 49 1.27 -16.01 -1.75
CA GLN A 49 1.31 -16.89 -0.57
C GLN A 49 -0.05 -17.04 0.12
N GLY A 50 -1.11 -16.40 -0.38
CA GLY A 50 -2.40 -16.45 0.27
C GLY A 50 -2.46 -15.64 1.58
N THR A 51 -1.59 -14.65 1.78
CA THR A 51 -1.55 -13.80 2.97
C THR A 51 -2.02 -12.38 2.67
N ASN A 52 -2.85 -11.78 3.53
CA ASN A 52 -3.34 -10.42 3.36
C ASN A 52 -2.22 -9.39 3.63
N PRO A 53 -1.79 -8.59 2.63
CA PRO A 53 -0.69 -7.66 2.78
C PRO A 53 -1.01 -6.40 3.62
N GLY A 54 -2.28 -6.19 4.01
CA GLY A 54 -2.71 -4.96 4.68
C GLY A 54 -2.20 -4.79 6.10
N ALA A 55 -1.83 -5.89 6.76
CA ALA A 55 -1.36 -5.89 8.14
C ALA A 55 0.12 -5.54 8.28
N LYS A 56 0.96 -5.90 7.30
CA LYS A 56 2.42 -5.70 7.36
C LYS A 56 2.86 -4.24 7.35
N ARG A 57 1.97 -3.33 6.91
CA ARG A 57 2.28 -1.90 6.75
C ARG A 57 2.09 -1.07 8.03
N ARG A 58 1.46 -1.62 9.08
CA ARG A 58 1.27 -0.87 10.34
C ARG A 58 2.54 -0.84 11.20
N ASP A 59 3.46 -1.78 10.99
CA ASP A 59 4.62 -1.99 11.86
C ASP A 59 5.82 -1.10 11.53
N ASP A 60 5.97 -0.73 10.25
CA ASP A 60 7.13 0.04 9.75
C ASP A 60 7.04 1.56 10.04
N LYS A 61 6.00 2.01 10.78
CA LYS A 61 5.79 3.41 11.17
C LYS A 61 5.91 3.62 12.69
N LEU A 62 6.57 2.71 13.41
CA LEU A 62 6.79 2.80 14.86
C LEU A 62 8.27 2.88 15.28
N ARG A 63 9.15 3.41 14.43
CA ARG A 63 10.54 3.67 14.81
C ARG A 63 10.99 5.06 14.42
#